data_AF-A0A7X7I3V6-F1
#
_entry.id   AF-A0A7X7I3V6-F1
#
_cell.length_a   1.000
_cell.length_b   1.000
_cell.length_c   1.000
_cell.angle_alpha   90.00
_cell.angle_beta   90.00
_cell.angle_gamma   90.00
#
_symmetry.space_group_name_H-M   'P 1'
#
loop_
_entity.id
_entity.type
_entity.pdbx_description
1 polymer ?
#
loop_
_entity_poly.entity_id
_entity_poly.type
_entity_poly.pdbx_seq_one_letter_code
_entity_poly.pdbx_strand_id
1 'polypeptide(L)'
;MDEQRTRRHGAEFKTENGEEPVRKRDRDLSPSEIEEKSFRILEGLLGDFQAPAPEREVMKRVAHATTDVEWAKTFRFSPNAVQAGIEAVRRGAPVVTDVEMVSAGVRRSAAEARRFRNAQDGNETLCFLNDPDVAEEAKR
;
A
#
# COMPACT_ATOMS: atom_id res chain seq x y z
N MET A 1 32.73 25.16 13.96
CA MET A 1 31.67 24.25 14.46
C MET A 1 30.56 24.26 13.40
N ASP A 2 30.87 23.81 12.19
CA ASP A 2 30.61 22.45 11.68
C ASP A 2 29.15 22.22 11.27
N GLU A 3 28.76 22.77 10.11
CA GLU A 3 27.50 22.49 9.41
C GLU A 3 27.67 21.44 8.28
N GLN A 4 28.69 20.58 8.36
CA GLN A 4 28.91 19.51 7.39
C GLN A 4 28.29 18.18 7.83
N ARG A 5 26.97 18.01 7.67
CA ARG A 5 26.31 16.69 7.49
C ARG A 5 24.86 16.94 7.10
N THR A 6 24.50 16.84 5.83
CA THR A 6 23.83 15.63 5.34
C THR A 6 23.89 15.61 3.81
N ARG A 7 24.86 14.85 3.27
CA ARG A 7 24.96 14.56 1.85
C ARG A 7 23.96 13.45 1.47
N ARG A 8 23.19 13.72 0.41
CA ARG A 8 22.92 12.87 -0.76
C ARG A 8 22.29 11.47 -0.51
N HIS A 9 21.05 11.31 -0.95
CA HIS A 9 20.60 10.19 -1.81
C HIS A 9 19.37 10.67 -2.59
N GLY A 10 19.52 11.00 -3.88
CA GLY A 10 18.36 11.16 -4.76
C GLY A 10 18.77 10.68 -6.13
N ALA A 11 17.91 9.85 -6.72
CA ALA A 11 18.10 9.21 -8.01
C ALA A 11 18.45 10.25 -9.08
N GLU A 12 19.53 9.99 -9.81
CA GLU A 12 20.02 10.83 -10.90
C GLU A 12 19.22 10.51 -12.16
N PHE A 13 18.31 11.41 -12.55
CA PHE A 13 17.71 11.41 -13.88
C PHE A 13 18.57 12.29 -14.79
N LYS A 14 19.18 11.71 -15.83
CA LYS A 14 19.96 12.45 -16.83
C LYS A 14 19.03 13.06 -17.88
N THR A 15 19.12 14.36 -18.11
CA THR A 15 18.49 15.08 -19.23
C THR A 15 19.52 15.29 -20.35
N GLU A 16 19.08 15.22 -21.60
CA GLU A 16 19.93 15.28 -22.81
C GLU A 16 20.54 16.68 -23.10
N ASN A 17 20.28 17.67 -22.24
CA ASN A 17 20.63 19.07 -22.46
C ASN A 17 21.50 19.69 -21.36
N GLY A 18 22.43 18.95 -20.72
CA GLY A 18 23.51 19.54 -19.90
C GLY A 18 23.12 20.42 -18.69
N GLU A 19 21.84 20.68 -18.45
CA GLU A 19 21.30 21.40 -17.30
C GLU A 19 20.98 20.38 -16.22
N GLU A 20 21.58 20.55 -15.04
CA GLU A 20 21.25 19.72 -13.89
C GLU A 20 19.74 19.84 -13.59
N PRO A 21 19.01 18.72 -13.45
CA PRO A 21 17.59 18.77 -13.18
C PRO A 21 17.35 19.52 -11.87
N VAL A 22 16.56 20.58 -11.91
CA VAL A 22 16.14 21.33 -10.73
C VAL A 22 15.42 20.37 -9.79
N ARG A 23 16.07 19.99 -8.67
CA ARG A 23 15.43 19.17 -7.63
C ARG A 23 14.22 19.93 -7.10
N LYS A 24 13.01 19.42 -7.36
CA LYS A 24 11.79 19.87 -6.70
C LYS A 24 11.96 19.71 -5.17
N ARG A 25 11.43 20.67 -4.41
CA ARG A 25 11.33 20.53 -2.94
C ARG A 25 10.19 19.56 -2.62
N ASP A 26 10.25 18.89 -1.48
CA ASP A 26 9.27 17.87 -1.09
C ASP A 26 7.81 18.39 -1.08
N ARG A 27 7.62 19.64 -0.66
CA ARG A 27 6.30 20.30 -0.66
C ARG A 27 5.73 20.60 -2.05
N ASP A 28 6.58 20.55 -3.08
CA ASP A 28 6.21 20.83 -4.48
C ASP A 28 6.02 19.53 -5.30
N LEU A 29 6.12 18.36 -4.65
CA LEU A 29 5.91 17.06 -5.29
C LEU A 29 4.41 16.77 -5.45
N SER A 30 4.04 16.17 -6.57
CA SER A 30 2.70 15.59 -6.75
C SER A 30 2.49 14.37 -5.84
N PRO A 31 1.24 13.96 -5.56
CA PRO A 31 0.96 12.78 -4.74
C PRO A 31 1.69 11.50 -5.20
N SER A 32 1.77 11.27 -6.52
CA SER A 32 2.48 10.11 -7.09
C SER A 32 3.99 10.20 -6.92
N GLU A 33 4.58 11.40 -7.06
CA GLU A 33 6.01 11.60 -6.80
C GLU A 33 6.35 11.41 -5.32
N ILE A 34 5.45 11.82 -4.41
CA ILE A 34 5.60 11.58 -2.97
C ILE A 34 5.56 10.07 -2.69
N GLU A 35 4.58 9.36 -3.23
CA GLU A 35 4.44 7.92 -3.05
C GLU A 35 5.65 7.14 -3.59
N GLU A 36 6.13 7.47 -4.79
CA GLU A 36 7.33 6.86 -5.37
C GLU A 36 8.56 7.12 -4.49
N LYS A 37 8.72 8.35 -4.00
CA LYS A 37 9.80 8.71 -3.07
C LYS A 37 9.68 7.91 -1.77
N SER A 38 8.49 7.78 -1.20
CA SER A 38 8.24 6.99 0.01
C SER A 38 8.60 5.52 -0.18
N PHE A 39 8.18 4.89 -1.28
CA PHE A 39 8.55 3.50 -1.55
C PHE A 39 10.06 3.32 -1.74
N ARG A 40 10.74 4.27 -2.39
CA ARG A 40 12.20 4.24 -2.51
C ARG A 40 12.91 4.29 -1.15
N ILE A 41 12.40 5.10 -0.22
CA ILE A 41 12.92 5.17 1.15
C ILE A 41 12.67 3.85 1.89
N LEU A 42 11.44 3.32 1.81
CA LEU A 42 11.08 2.04 2.44
C LEU A 42 11.92 0.86 1.93
N GLU A 43 12.20 0.82 0.63
CA GLU A 43 13.06 -0.21 0.03
C GLU A 43 14.47 -0.17 0.63
N GLY A 44 15.02 1.04 0.85
CA GLY A 44 16.30 1.23 1.54
C GLY A 44 16.27 0.80 3.01
N LEU A 45 15.15 1.03 3.71
CA LEU A 45 14.97 0.62 5.11
C LEU A 45 14.74 -0.90 5.27
N LEU A 46 14.11 -1.55 4.29
CA LEU A 46 13.99 -3.01 4.25
C LEU A 46 15.36 -3.68 4.10
N GLY A 47 16.30 -3.04 3.40
CA GLY A 47 17.67 -3.51 3.22
C GLY A 47 17.70 -4.93 2.65
N ASP A 48 18.52 -5.79 3.26
CA ASP A 48 18.76 -7.16 2.82
C ASP A 48 17.66 -8.15 3.24
N PHE A 49 16.58 -7.69 3.88
CA PHE A 49 15.48 -8.57 4.27
C PHE A 49 14.91 -9.30 3.06
N GLN A 50 14.85 -10.63 3.12
CA GLN A 50 14.37 -11.48 2.03
C GLN A 50 12.98 -12.01 2.34
N ALA A 51 12.09 -11.89 1.37
CA ALA A 51 10.78 -12.54 1.33
C ALA A 51 10.45 -12.85 -0.13
N PRO A 52 9.58 -13.85 -0.40
CA PRO A 52 9.05 -14.06 -1.74
C PRO A 52 8.53 -12.75 -2.33
N ALA A 53 8.86 -12.45 -3.59
CA ALA A 53 8.48 -11.21 -4.25
C ALA A 53 7.00 -10.77 -4.04
N PRO A 54 5.98 -11.65 -4.19
CA PRO A 54 4.59 -11.26 -3.97
C PRO A 54 4.29 -10.88 -2.50
N GLU A 55 4.94 -11.53 -1.54
CA GLU A 55 4.79 -11.22 -0.11
C GLU A 55 5.52 -9.92 0.24
N ARG A 56 6.71 -9.69 -0.32
CA ARG A 56 7.48 -8.44 -0.16
C ARG A 56 6.67 -7.23 -0.60
N GLU A 57 5.92 -7.31 -1.70
CA GLU A 57 5.06 -6.21 -2.14
C GLU A 57 3.94 -5.89 -1.13
N VAL A 58 3.33 -6.92 -0.53
CA VAL A 58 2.32 -6.73 0.53
C VAL A 58 2.97 -6.07 1.76
N MET A 59 4.12 -6.58 2.20
CA MET A 59 4.85 -6.06 3.36
C MET A 59 5.29 -4.61 3.15
N LYS A 60 5.68 -4.21 1.93
CA LYS A 60 5.99 -2.82 1.59
C LYS A 60 4.80 -1.90 1.76
N ARG A 61 3.61 -2.32 1.34
CA ARG A 61 2.37 -1.54 1.54
C ARG A 61 1.98 -1.44 3.02
N VAL A 62 2.19 -2.51 3.79
CA VAL A 62 2.01 -2.49 5.25
C VAL A 62 2.94 -1.44 5.87
N ALA A 63 4.24 -1.51 5.60
CA ALA A 63 5.22 -0.55 6.12
C ALA A 63 4.93 0.89 5.67
N HIS A 64 4.41 1.10 4.46
CA HIS A 64 4.00 2.42 3.99
C HIS A 64 2.81 2.98 4.78
N ALA A 65 1.80 2.15 5.04
CA ALA A 65 0.62 2.56 5.78
C ALA A 65 0.90 2.83 7.26
N THR A 66 1.87 2.11 7.85
CA THR A 66 2.18 2.21 9.29
C THR A 66 3.44 2.97 9.63
N THR A 67 4.25 3.34 8.63
CA THR A 67 5.59 3.89 8.82
C THR A 67 6.52 3.00 9.67
N ASP A 68 6.26 1.69 9.71
CA ASP A 68 7.01 0.73 10.52
C ASP A 68 7.43 -0.50 9.69
N VAL A 69 8.72 -0.54 9.35
CA VAL A 69 9.34 -1.61 8.58
C VAL A 69 9.60 -2.85 9.44
N GLU A 70 9.91 -2.67 10.72
CA GLU A 70 10.18 -3.80 11.62
C GLU A 70 8.90 -4.57 11.91
N TRP A 71 7.79 -3.87 12.11
CA TRP A 71 6.49 -4.51 12.24
C TRP A 71 6.10 -5.28 10.98
N ALA A 72 6.31 -4.72 9.79
CA ALA A 72 6.01 -5.41 8.55
C ALA A 72 6.76 -6.76 8.43
N LYS A 73 8.04 -6.83 8.87
CA LYS A 73 8.86 -8.07 8.87
C LYS A 73 8.30 -9.19 9.75
N THR A 74 7.38 -8.89 10.67
CA THR A 74 6.75 -9.89 11.53
C THR A 74 5.63 -10.67 10.84
N PHE A 75 5.16 -10.21 9.68
CA PHE A 75 4.06 -10.84 8.95
C PHE A 75 4.40 -12.30 8.59
N ARG A 76 3.36 -13.14 8.62
CA ARG A 76 3.43 -14.55 8.26
C ARG A 76 2.34 -14.82 7.23
N PHE A 77 2.72 -15.46 6.15
CA PHE A 77 1.82 -15.83 5.07
C PHE A 77 1.59 -17.34 5.12
N SER A 78 0.33 -17.75 5.02
CA SER A 78 0.03 -19.15 4.73
C SER A 78 0.53 -19.50 3.32
N PRO A 79 0.79 -20.79 3.03
CA PRO A 79 1.16 -21.20 1.68
C PRO A 79 0.18 -20.66 0.64
N ASN A 80 0.71 -20.01 -0.40
CA ASN A 80 -0.06 -19.41 -1.51
C ASN A 80 -1.03 -18.28 -1.12
N ALA A 81 -0.93 -17.69 0.07
CA ALA A 81 -1.86 -16.64 0.54
C ALA A 81 -2.06 -15.50 -0.47
N VAL A 82 -0.95 -14.94 -0.98
CA VAL A 82 -1.01 -13.80 -1.93
C VAL A 82 -1.64 -14.23 -3.26
N GLN A 83 -1.30 -15.42 -3.76
CA GLN A 83 -1.83 -15.94 -5.01
C GLN A 83 -3.34 -16.19 -4.90
N ALA A 84 -3.79 -16.82 -3.81
CA ALA A 84 -5.20 -17.07 -3.54
C ALA A 84 -5.98 -15.75 -3.43
N GLY A 85 -5.41 -14.74 -2.76
CA GLY A 85 -6.01 -13.40 -2.68
C GLY A 85 -6.14 -12.72 -4.05
N ILE A 86 -5.11 -12.77 -4.89
CA ILE A 86 -5.15 -12.24 -6.26
C ILE A 86 -6.24 -12.94 -7.08
N GLU A 87 -6.35 -14.26 -6.98
CA GLU A 87 -7.39 -15.03 -7.68
C GLU A 87 -8.80 -14.70 -7.20
N ALA A 88 -9.00 -14.56 -5.89
CA ALA A 88 -10.28 -14.16 -5.32
C ALA A 88 -10.73 -12.79 -5.83
N VAL A 89 -9.83 -11.79 -5.80
CA VAL A 89 -10.11 -10.45 -6.33
C VAL A 89 -10.38 -10.47 -7.84
N ARG A 90 -9.65 -11.29 -8.60
CA ARG A 90 -9.90 -11.43 -10.06
C ARG A 90 -11.23 -12.08 -10.38
N ARG A 91 -11.71 -12.98 -9.52
CA ARG A 91 -13.01 -13.66 -9.67
C ARG A 91 -14.18 -12.81 -9.20
N GLY A 92 -13.92 -11.63 -8.62
CA GLY A 92 -14.99 -10.82 -8.05
C GLY A 92 -15.49 -11.43 -6.75
N ALA A 93 -14.58 -11.80 -5.84
CA ALA A 93 -14.96 -12.22 -4.50
C ALA A 93 -15.22 -10.99 -3.61
N PRO A 94 -16.24 -11.01 -2.73
CA PRO A 94 -16.44 -9.94 -1.79
C PRO A 94 -15.28 -9.85 -0.79
N VAL A 95 -14.98 -8.63 -0.36
CA VAL A 95 -14.01 -8.33 0.71
C VAL A 95 -14.80 -8.04 1.98
N VAL A 96 -14.84 -9.01 2.89
CA VAL A 96 -15.48 -8.83 4.20
C VAL A 96 -14.48 -8.23 5.18
N THR A 97 -14.87 -7.17 5.88
CA THR A 97 -14.05 -6.48 6.88
C THR A 97 -14.75 -6.48 8.24
N ASP A 98 -13.96 -6.50 9.30
CA ASP A 98 -14.42 -6.49 10.69
C ASP A 98 -14.75 -5.09 11.21
N VAL A 99 -14.11 -4.04 10.66
CA VAL A 99 -14.33 -2.64 11.05
C VAL A 99 -14.49 -1.69 9.87
N GLU A 100 -15.30 -0.65 10.05
CA GLU A 100 -15.63 0.35 9.02
C GLU A 100 -14.41 1.08 8.45
N MET A 101 -13.39 1.34 9.28
CA MET A 101 -12.18 2.02 8.83
C MET A 101 -11.41 1.22 7.78
N VAL A 102 -11.42 -0.13 7.89
CA VAL A 102 -10.79 -0.99 6.88
C VAL A 102 -11.60 -0.94 5.59
N SER A 103 -12.94 -1.06 5.68
CA SER A 103 -13.84 -0.93 4.53
C SER A 103 -13.62 0.38 3.77
N ALA A 104 -13.61 1.51 4.49
CA ALA A 104 -13.37 2.84 3.92
C ALA A 104 -11.95 3.01 3.34
N GLY A 105 -10.97 2.28 3.89
CA GLY A 105 -9.58 2.30 3.44
C GLY A 105 -9.30 1.52 2.16
N VAL A 106 -10.18 0.58 1.78
CA VAL A 106 -10.09 -0.16 0.51
C VAL A 106 -10.48 0.79 -0.64
N ARG A 107 -9.49 1.55 -1.13
CA ARG A 107 -9.66 2.50 -2.24
C ARG A 107 -10.00 1.78 -3.55
N ARG A 108 -11.11 2.16 -4.20
CA ARG A 108 -11.31 1.95 -5.64
C ARG A 108 -10.66 3.14 -6.35
N SER A 109 -9.46 3.02 -6.92
CA SER A 109 -8.89 4.17 -7.67
C SER A 109 -9.83 4.58 -8.80
N ALA A 110 -9.86 5.85 -9.25
CA ALA A 110 -10.80 6.29 -10.29
C ALA A 110 -10.67 5.51 -11.63
N ALA A 111 -9.48 4.94 -11.89
CA ALA A 111 -9.20 4.04 -13.02
C ALA A 111 -9.68 2.60 -12.77
N GLU A 112 -9.51 2.07 -11.56
CA GLU A 112 -10.00 0.74 -11.14
C GLU A 112 -11.50 0.73 -10.91
N ALA A 113 -12.07 1.85 -10.47
CA ALA A 113 -13.49 2.09 -10.49
C ALA A 113 -14.05 1.85 -11.90
N ARG A 114 -13.30 1.98 -13.02
CA ARG A 114 -13.86 1.66 -14.37
C ARG A 114 -13.91 0.16 -14.64
N ARG A 115 -13.14 -0.63 -13.89
CA ARG A 115 -13.09 -2.10 -13.94
C ARG A 115 -13.91 -2.78 -12.83
N PHE A 116 -14.26 -2.02 -11.78
CA PHE A 116 -14.96 -2.49 -10.58
C PHE A 116 -16.11 -1.53 -10.17
N ARG A 117 -16.73 -0.81 -11.14
CA ARG A 117 -17.70 0.28 -10.84
C ARG A 117 -19.06 -0.24 -10.45
N ASN A 118 -19.39 -1.44 -10.87
CA ASN A 118 -20.73 -1.97 -10.69
C ASN A 118 -20.67 -3.07 -9.65
N ALA A 119 -21.71 -3.18 -8.82
CA ALA A 119 -21.99 -4.37 -8.03
C ALA A 119 -22.04 -5.66 -8.89
N GLN A 120 -21.95 -5.55 -10.21
CA GLN A 120 -21.82 -6.64 -11.18
C GLN A 120 -20.39 -7.14 -11.42
N ASP A 121 -19.35 -6.46 -10.91
CA ASP A 121 -17.94 -6.85 -11.08
C ASP A 121 -17.37 -7.69 -9.89
N GLY A 122 -18.22 -8.00 -8.90
CA GLY A 122 -18.01 -9.00 -7.84
C GLY A 122 -17.16 -8.62 -6.61
N ASN A 123 -16.34 -7.57 -6.64
CA ASN A 123 -15.51 -7.17 -5.49
C ASN A 123 -16.21 -6.17 -4.55
N GLU A 124 -17.35 -6.57 -3.99
CA GLU A 124 -18.08 -5.78 -3.00
C GLU A 124 -17.35 -5.77 -1.65
N THR A 125 -17.24 -4.60 -1.01
CA THR A 125 -16.69 -4.50 0.35
C THR A 125 -17.84 -4.53 1.34
N LEU A 126 -17.85 -5.51 2.25
CA LEU A 126 -18.92 -5.75 3.20
C LEU A 126 -18.41 -5.58 4.63
N CYS A 127 -19.11 -4.80 5.43
CA CYS A 127 -18.83 -4.62 6.86
C CYS A 127 -20.16 -4.75 7.61
N PHE A 128 -20.28 -5.82 8.40
CA PHE A 128 -21.50 -6.13 9.14
C PHE A 128 -21.44 -5.68 10.60
N LEU A 129 -20.39 -4.95 10.99
CA LEU A 129 -20.14 -4.56 12.39
C LEU A 129 -21.32 -3.81 13.01
N ASN A 130 -22.04 -3.02 12.22
CA ASN A 130 -23.15 -2.18 12.67
C ASN A 130 -24.53 -2.79 12.36
N ASP A 131 -24.58 -4.03 11.85
CA ASP A 131 -25.84 -4.66 11.51
C ASP A 131 -26.60 -5.06 12.78
N PRO A 132 -27.92 -4.75 12.89
CA PRO A 132 -28.68 -5.00 14.12
C PRO A 132 -28.71 -6.48 14.53
N ASP A 133 -28.73 -7.40 13.58
CA ASP A 133 -28.75 -8.85 13.85
C ASP A 133 -27.41 -9.35 14.40
N VAL A 134 -26.28 -8.85 13.90
CA VAL A 134 -24.93 -9.12 14.44
C VAL A 134 -24.81 -8.62 15.88
N ALA A 135 -25.33 -7.42 16.17
CA ALA A 135 -25.34 -6.86 17.52
C ALA A 135 -26.20 -7.67 18.51
N GLU A 136 -27.31 -8.25 18.06
CA GLU A 136 -28.14 -9.14 18.88
C GLU A 136 -27.50 -10.53 19.07
N GLU A 137 -26.87 -11.08 18.04
CA GLU A 137 -26.20 -12.38 18.12
C GLU A 137 -24.98 -12.34 19.07
N ALA A 138 -24.18 -11.27 19.04
CA ALA A 138 -23.00 -11.12 19.89
C ALA A 138 -23.30 -11.03 21.40
N LYS A 139 -24.57 -10.79 21.79
CA LYS A 139 -25.00 -10.75 23.20
C LYS A 139 -25.32 -12.13 23.78
N ARG A 140 -25.47 -13.15 22.93
CA ARG A 140 -25.81 -14.52 23.35
C ARG A 140 -24.60 -15.26 23.90
#